data_AF-A0A7W7HJD4-F1
#
_entry.id   AF-A0A7W7HJD4-F1
#
_cell.length_a   1.000
_cell.length_b   1.000
_cell.length_c   1.000
_cell.angle_alpha   90.00
_cell.angle_beta   90.00
_cell.angle_gamma   90.00
#
_symmetry.space_group_name_H-M   'P 1'
#
loop_
_entity.id
_entity.type
_entity.pdbx_description
1 polymer ?
#
loop_
_entity_poly.entity_id
_entity_poly.type
_entity_poly.pdbx_seq_one_letter_code
_entity_poly.pdbx_strand_id
1 'polypeptide(L)'
;MVTGLVLDGAGFEVLVGGKPVGARRPLGAADVELLQGVAAEYVDAVHSDADDAVFVALGRKLFAWIGGDQVQFRTPLVFEVRTSASPSAAEWAVLRAPWEILGDQHGFLAADELRRFEVVRRLGHRTTRRHSTTSASG
;
A
#
# COMPACT_ATOMS: atom_id res chain seq x y z
N MET A 1 -15.78 -4.71 2.59
CA MET A 1 -14.69 -5.69 2.41
C MET A 1 -13.44 -4.92 2.01
N VAL A 2 -12.24 -5.32 2.43
CA VAL A 2 -11.02 -4.51 2.29
C VAL A 2 -10.36 -4.71 0.94
N THR A 3 -10.04 -3.65 0.23
CA THR A 3 -9.08 -3.68 -0.88
C THR A 3 -7.93 -2.75 -0.52
N GLY A 4 -6.69 -3.22 -0.55
CA GLY A 4 -5.52 -2.43 -0.15
C GLY A 4 -4.49 -3.21 0.64
N LEU A 5 -3.83 -2.57 1.60
CA LEU A 5 -2.73 -3.10 2.38
C LEU A 5 -3.14 -3.35 3.84
N VAL A 6 -2.76 -4.51 4.37
CA VAL A 6 -2.83 -4.80 5.81
C VAL A 6 -1.41 -5.07 6.30
N LEU A 7 -0.97 -4.25 7.27
CA LEU A 7 0.37 -4.24 7.82
C LEU A 7 0.38 -4.75 9.26
N ASP A 8 1.48 -5.41 9.62
CA ASP A 8 1.89 -5.61 11.01
C ASP A 8 3.40 -5.73 11.14
N GLY A 9 3.88 -5.98 12.37
CA GLY A 9 5.29 -6.09 12.69
C GLY A 9 6.06 -7.21 11.95
N ALA A 10 5.40 -8.11 11.22
CA ALA A 10 6.04 -9.15 10.41
C ALA A 10 6.04 -8.83 8.89
N GLY A 11 5.30 -7.81 8.44
CA GLY A 11 5.23 -7.44 7.02
C GLY A 11 3.83 -7.02 6.60
N PHE A 12 3.46 -7.36 5.37
CA PHE A 12 2.19 -6.92 4.80
C PHE A 12 1.55 -7.93 3.83
N GLU A 13 0.23 -7.77 3.67
CA GLU A 13 -0.59 -8.46 2.69
C GLU A 13 -1.32 -7.46 1.81
N VAL A 14 -1.47 -7.82 0.53
CA VAL A 14 -2.32 -7.10 -0.42
C VAL A 14 -3.65 -7.82 -0.49
N LEU A 15 -4.74 -7.12 -0.19
CA LEU A 15 -6.08 -7.68 -0.21
C LEU A 15 -6.89 -7.09 -1.38
N VAL A 16 -7.70 -7.92 -2.03
CA VAL A 16 -8.74 -7.50 -2.98
C VAL A 16 -10.06 -8.11 -2.53
N GLY A 17 -11.04 -7.27 -2.18
CA GLY A 17 -12.33 -7.74 -1.66
C GLY A 17 -12.20 -8.60 -0.40
N GLY A 18 -11.19 -8.35 0.43
CA GLY A 18 -10.88 -9.07 1.67
C GLY A 18 -10.08 -10.37 1.48
N LYS A 19 -9.69 -10.70 0.24
CA LYS A 19 -8.91 -11.91 -0.06
C LYS A 19 -7.45 -11.56 -0.37
N PRO A 20 -6.47 -12.27 0.19
CA PRO A 20 -5.06 -12.08 -0.15
C PRO A 20 -4.79 -12.31 -1.63
N VAL A 21 -3.99 -11.43 -2.22
CA VAL A 21 -3.40 -11.59 -3.55
C VAL A 21 -1.94 -11.95 -3.37
N GLY A 22 -1.60 -13.21 -3.63
CA GLY A 22 -0.27 -13.76 -3.41
C GLY A 22 0.04 -14.03 -1.93
N ALA A 23 1.32 -14.30 -1.66
CA ALA A 23 1.81 -14.55 -0.31
C ALA A 23 2.05 -13.23 0.45
N ARG A 24 1.97 -13.31 1.78
CA ARG A 24 2.45 -12.25 2.67
C ARG A 24 3.91 -11.93 2.34
N ARG A 25 4.23 -10.63 2.29
CA ARG A 25 5.60 -10.16 2.03
C ARG A 25 6.20 -9.52 3.29
N PRO A 26 7.48 -9.79 3.60
CA PRO A 26 8.18 -9.03 4.64
C PRO A 26 8.26 -7.55 4.22
N LEU A 27 8.31 -6.66 5.20
CA LEU A 27 8.55 -5.23 4.96
C LEU A 27 10.01 -4.92 5.36
N GLY A 28 10.90 -4.96 4.36
CA GLY A 28 12.35 -4.85 4.56
C GLY A 28 12.88 -3.42 4.40
N ALA A 29 14.18 -3.25 4.66
CA ALA A 29 14.85 -1.95 4.55
C ALA A 29 14.74 -1.33 3.15
N ALA A 30 14.90 -2.14 2.09
CA ALA A 30 14.77 -1.68 0.71
C ALA A 30 13.35 -1.19 0.39
N ASP A 31 12.31 -1.81 0.96
CA ASP A 31 10.93 -1.33 0.80
C ASP A 31 10.75 0.02 1.47
N VAL A 32 11.29 0.17 2.69
CA VAL A 32 11.23 1.44 3.44
C VAL A 32 11.95 2.55 2.69
N GLU A 33 13.15 2.29 2.19
CA GLU A 33 13.94 3.25 1.39
C GLU A 33 13.18 3.68 0.13
N LEU A 34 12.63 2.72 -0.62
CA LEU A 34 11.81 3.00 -1.80
C LEU A 34 10.60 3.88 -1.46
N LEU A 35 9.84 3.52 -0.43
CA LEU A 35 8.61 4.23 -0.07
C LEU A 35 8.89 5.64 0.45
N GLN A 36 9.97 5.81 1.23
CA GLN A 36 10.42 7.13 1.68
C GLN A 36 10.94 7.98 0.52
N GLY A 37 11.70 7.38 -0.40
CA GLY A 37 12.18 8.04 -1.61
C GLY A 37 11.03 8.53 -2.49
N VAL A 38 10.03 7.67 -2.74
CA VAL A 38 8.83 8.07 -3.49
C VAL A 38 8.06 9.19 -2.79
N ALA A 39 7.92 9.13 -1.45
CA ALA A 39 7.23 10.19 -0.72
C ALA A 39 7.98 11.54 -0.80
N ALA A 40 9.32 11.53 -0.72
CA ALA A 40 10.13 12.72 -0.89
C ALA A 40 10.04 13.27 -2.33
N GLU A 41 10.23 12.41 -3.35
CA GLU A 41 10.12 12.79 -4.76
C GLU A 41 8.73 13.37 -5.08
N TYR A 42 7.66 12.83 -4.48
CA TYR A 42 6.31 13.37 -4.61
C TYR A 42 6.19 14.78 -4.03
N VAL A 43 6.72 14.99 -2.82
CA VAL A 43 6.68 16.31 -2.17
C VAL A 43 7.45 17.33 -3.02
N ASP A 44 8.63 16.99 -3.54
CA ASP A 44 9.41 17.88 -4.38
C ASP A 44 8.68 18.19 -5.70
N ALA A 45 8.07 17.19 -6.34
CA ALA A 45 7.27 17.35 -7.54
C ALA A 45 6.08 18.30 -7.32
N VAL A 46 5.39 18.19 -6.18
CA VAL A 46 4.29 19.12 -5.82
C VAL A 46 4.82 20.54 -5.63
N HIS A 47 5.93 20.72 -4.91
CA HIS A 47 6.48 22.05 -4.66
C HIS A 47 7.04 22.74 -5.92
N SER A 48 7.45 21.94 -6.92
CA SER A 48 8.00 22.45 -8.17
C SER A 48 6.97 22.57 -9.30
N ASP A 49 5.70 22.27 -9.04
CA ASP A 49 4.63 22.23 -10.06
C ASP A 49 5.02 21.36 -11.26
N ALA A 50 5.54 20.16 -10.96
CA ALA A 50 6.02 19.25 -11.99
C ALA A 50 4.86 18.72 -12.86
N ASP A 51 5.16 18.40 -14.12
CA ASP A 51 4.20 17.81 -15.04
C ASP A 51 3.68 16.43 -14.55
N ASP A 52 2.45 16.09 -14.96
CA ASP A 52 1.78 14.81 -14.65
C ASP A 52 2.65 13.58 -14.91
N ALA A 53 3.55 13.62 -15.89
CA ALA A 53 4.44 12.52 -16.22
C ALA A 53 5.33 12.09 -15.03
N VAL A 54 5.76 13.04 -14.19
CA VAL A 54 6.53 12.75 -12.97
C VAL A 54 5.69 11.98 -11.98
N PHE A 55 4.47 12.45 -11.72
CA PHE A 55 3.53 11.79 -10.82
C PHE A 55 3.12 10.41 -11.33
N VAL A 56 2.89 10.22 -12.63
CA VAL A 56 2.60 8.90 -13.23
C VAL A 56 3.77 7.94 -13.01
N ALA A 57 5.02 8.41 -13.16
CA ALA A 57 6.19 7.57 -12.91
C ALA A 57 6.25 7.11 -11.44
N LEU A 58 6.00 7.99 -10.48
CA LEU A 58 5.91 7.66 -9.06
C LEU A 58 4.76 6.68 -8.76
N GLY A 59 3.59 6.92 -9.36
CA GLY A 59 2.43 6.05 -9.27
C GLY A 59 2.71 4.63 -9.72
N ARG A 60 3.46 4.49 -10.82
CA ARG A 60 3.89 3.19 -11.35
C ARG A 60 4.90 2.49 -10.45
N LYS A 61 5.83 3.23 -9.83
CA LYS A 61 6.73 2.66 -8.80
C LYS A 61 5.91 2.03 -7.67
N LEU A 62 4.88 2.73 -7.18
CA LEU A 62 3.99 2.22 -6.12
C LEU A 62 3.14 1.04 -6.59
N PHE A 63 2.59 1.10 -7.81
CA PHE A 63 1.78 0.03 -8.38
C PHE A 63 2.60 -1.26 -8.55
N ALA A 64 3.82 -1.15 -9.08
CA ALA A 64 4.75 -2.26 -9.16
C ALA A 64 5.08 -2.82 -7.76
N TRP A 65 5.33 -1.94 -6.78
CA TRP A 65 5.63 -2.35 -5.41
C TRP A 65 4.51 -3.18 -4.78
N ILE A 66 3.23 -2.85 -5.00
CA ILE A 66 2.10 -3.64 -4.48
C ILE A 66 1.83 -4.96 -5.24
N GLY A 67 2.53 -5.23 -6.34
CA GLY A 67 2.40 -6.46 -7.12
C GLY A 67 2.01 -6.25 -8.59
N GLY A 68 1.83 -5.00 -9.02
CA GLY A 68 1.54 -4.63 -10.40
C GLY A 68 0.28 -5.33 -10.93
N ASP A 69 0.37 -5.83 -12.15
CA ASP A 69 -0.76 -6.44 -12.88
C ASP A 69 -1.31 -7.72 -12.24
N GLN A 70 -0.62 -8.30 -11.24
CA GLN A 70 -1.16 -9.41 -10.46
C GLN A 70 -2.32 -8.94 -9.56
N VAL A 71 -2.43 -7.64 -9.29
CA VAL A 71 -3.46 -7.05 -8.45
C VAL A 71 -4.60 -6.49 -9.31
N GLN A 72 -5.66 -7.27 -9.47
CA GLN A 72 -6.84 -6.84 -10.21
C GLN A 72 -7.83 -6.13 -9.29
N PHE A 73 -7.81 -4.80 -9.30
CA PHE A 73 -8.77 -4.00 -8.56
C PHE A 73 -10.17 -4.06 -9.18
N ARG A 74 -11.19 -4.01 -8.33
CA ARG A 74 -12.59 -3.88 -8.73
C ARG A 74 -13.05 -2.45 -8.54
N THR A 75 -14.03 -2.04 -9.35
CA THR A 75 -14.68 -0.75 -9.24
C THR A 75 -16.00 -0.87 -8.45
N PRO A 76 -16.35 0.10 -7.59
CA PRO A 76 -15.52 1.23 -7.14
C PRO A 76 -14.36 0.78 -6.23
N LEU A 77 -13.28 1.57 -6.19
CA LEU A 77 -12.04 1.23 -5.48
C LEU A 77 -11.78 2.17 -4.30
N VAL A 78 -12.05 1.70 -3.09
CA VAL A 78 -11.50 2.28 -1.86
C VAL A 78 -10.26 1.48 -1.49
N PHE A 79 -9.08 2.09 -1.61
CA PHE A 79 -7.80 1.50 -1.28
C PHE A 79 -7.43 1.83 0.16
N GLU A 80 -7.53 0.83 1.03
CA GLU A 80 -7.30 0.96 2.46
C GLU A 80 -5.89 0.54 2.85
N VAL A 81 -5.15 1.40 3.54
CA VAL A 81 -3.87 1.07 4.19
C VAL A 81 -4.10 0.96 5.68
N ARG A 82 -4.01 -0.26 6.22
CA ARG A 82 -4.35 -0.58 7.60
C ARG A 82 -3.12 -1.04 8.37
N THR A 83 -2.97 -0.58 9.61
CA THR A 83 -1.93 -1.05 10.54
C THR A 83 -2.44 -1.02 11.99
N SER A 84 -1.58 -1.42 12.92
CA SER A 84 -1.80 -1.37 14.36
C SER A 84 -1.98 0.08 14.87
N ALA A 85 -2.30 0.23 16.16
CA ALA A 85 -2.45 1.56 16.79
C ALA A 85 -1.11 2.30 16.94
N SER A 86 0.00 1.57 16.95
CA SER A 86 1.34 2.10 17.18
C SER A 86 2.27 1.61 16.05
N PRO A 87 2.20 2.25 14.86
CA PRO A 87 2.97 1.79 13.70
C PRO A 87 4.47 1.91 13.97
N SER A 88 5.21 0.89 13.55
CA SER A 88 6.67 0.92 13.43
C SER A 88 7.14 1.94 12.38
N ALA A 89 8.43 2.25 12.37
CA ALA A 89 9.00 3.15 11.36
C ALA A 89 8.76 2.66 9.92
N ALA A 90 8.80 1.34 9.71
CA ALA A 90 8.53 0.75 8.41
C ALA A 90 7.04 0.90 8.01
N GLU A 91 6.13 0.65 8.94
CA GLU A 91 4.69 0.85 8.71
C GLU A 91 4.36 2.33 8.47
N TRP A 92 5.07 3.25 9.11
CA TRP A 92 4.96 4.69 8.82
C TRP A 92 5.40 5.04 7.40
N ALA A 93 6.43 4.39 6.85
CA ALA A 93 6.82 4.60 5.46
C ALA A 93 5.70 4.20 4.50
N VAL A 94 5.06 3.05 4.73
CA VAL A 94 3.89 2.62 3.95
C VAL A 94 2.73 3.59 4.11
N LEU A 95 2.38 3.99 5.33
CA LEU A 95 1.27 4.92 5.58
C LEU A 95 1.47 6.28 4.90
N ARG A 96 2.70 6.77 4.82
CA ARG A 96 3.03 8.09 4.25
C ARG A 96 3.22 8.09 2.74
N ALA A 97 3.37 6.93 2.11
CA ALA A 97 3.46 6.86 0.67
C ALA A 97 2.20 7.47 0.00
N PRO A 98 2.36 8.13 -1.16
CA PRO A 98 1.28 8.85 -1.82
C PRO A 98 0.43 7.88 -2.66
N TRP A 99 -0.37 7.04 -2.01
CA TRP A 99 -1.21 6.05 -2.69
C TRP A 99 -2.27 6.65 -3.62
N GLU A 100 -2.58 7.94 -3.46
CA GLU A 100 -3.53 8.69 -4.26
C GLU A 100 -3.10 8.79 -5.73
N ILE A 101 -1.79 8.72 -5.99
CA ILE A 101 -1.23 8.74 -7.34
C ILE A 101 -0.97 7.33 -7.88
N LEU A 102 -1.49 6.27 -7.26
CA LEU A 102 -1.36 4.92 -7.80
C LEU A 102 -1.74 4.90 -9.28
N GLY A 103 -0.89 4.29 -10.10
CA GLY A 103 -1.09 4.29 -11.54
C GLY A 103 -0.45 3.08 -12.20
N ASP A 104 -1.15 2.57 -13.22
CA ASP A 104 -0.68 1.45 -14.03
C ASP A 104 -0.10 1.97 -15.36
N GLN A 105 0.05 1.08 -16.34
CA GLN A 105 0.52 1.44 -17.67
C GLN A 105 -0.38 2.47 -18.39
N HIS A 106 -1.65 2.59 -18.01
CA HIS A 106 -2.63 3.52 -18.57
C HIS A 106 -2.69 4.88 -17.85
N GLY A 107 -1.91 5.09 -16.79
CA GLY A 107 -1.89 6.34 -16.02
C GLY A 107 -2.47 6.17 -14.62
N PHE A 108 -2.97 7.25 -14.01
CA PHE A 108 -3.52 7.20 -12.66
C PHE A 108 -4.80 6.36 -12.59
N LEU A 109 -4.95 5.57 -11.53
CA LEU A 109 -6.21 4.91 -11.22
C LEU A 109 -7.32 5.94 -10.91
N ALA A 110 -6.94 7.12 -10.41
CA ALA A 110 -7.85 8.22 -10.13
C ALA A 110 -8.44 8.88 -11.40
N ALA A 111 -7.78 8.75 -12.56
CA ALA A 111 -8.21 9.40 -13.79
C ALA A 111 -9.47 8.75 -14.40
N ASP A 112 -9.78 7.50 -14.03
CA ASP A 112 -11.01 6.83 -14.41
C ASP A 112 -12.11 7.12 -13.38
N GLU A 113 -12.98 8.08 -13.70
CA GLU A 113 -14.04 8.57 -12.82
C GLU A 113 -15.00 7.46 -12.35
N LEU A 114 -15.19 6.40 -13.15
CA LEU A 114 -16.02 5.26 -12.78
C LEU A 114 -15.41 4.42 -11.66
N ARG A 115 -14.09 4.49 -11.45
CA ARG A 115 -13.42 3.80 -10.34
C ARG A 115 -13.73 4.42 -9.01
N ARG A 116 -14.07 5.72 -8.94
CA ARG A 116 -14.26 6.46 -7.69
C ARG A 116 -13.15 6.15 -6.70
N PHE A 117 -11.91 6.29 -7.18
CA PHE A 117 -10.73 5.88 -6.43
C PHE A 117 -10.56 6.76 -5.19
N GLU A 118 -10.49 6.13 -4.03
CA GLU A 118 -10.28 6.80 -2.75
C GLU A 118 -9.23 6.05 -1.95
N VAL A 119 -8.37 6.77 -1.22
CA VAL A 119 -7.39 6.19 -0.29
C VAL A 119 -7.84 6.43 1.14
N VAL A 120 -7.84 5.38 1.95
CA VAL A 120 -8.17 5.48 3.38
C VAL A 120 -7.02 4.90 4.20
N ARG A 121 -6.56 5.65 5.20
CA ARG A 121 -5.55 5.20 6.16
C ARG A 121 -6.24 4.85 7.48
N ARG A 122 -6.03 3.64 8.01
CA ARG A 122 -6.64 3.20 9.27
C ARG A 122 -5.59 2.71 10.27
N LEU A 123 -5.55 3.38 11.41
CA LEU A 123 -4.77 2.98 12.58
C LEU A 123 -5.66 2.19 13.55
N GLY A 124 -5.05 1.34 14.37
CA GLY A 124 -5.75 0.67 15.47
C GLY A 124 -6.49 -0.61 15.10
N HIS A 125 -6.21 -1.21 13.95
CA HIS A 125 -6.66 -2.57 13.68
C HIS A 125 -5.93 -3.54 14.63
N ARG A 126 -6.68 -4.37 15.36
CA ARG A 126 -6.11 -5.49 16.11
C ARG A 126 -5.52 -6.46 15.10
N THR A 127 -4.22 -6.41 14.88
CA THR A 127 -3.52 -7.48 14.20
C THR A 127 -3.66 -8.71 15.07
N THR A 128 -4.56 -9.61 14.72
CA THR A 128 -4.76 -10.84 15.49
C THR A 128 -3.50 -11.68 15.35
N ARG A 129 -2.60 -11.58 16.33
CA ARG A 129 -1.46 -12.48 16.49
C ARG A 129 -2.02 -13.90 16.58
N ARG A 130 -1.95 -14.68 15.49
CA ARG A 130 -2.13 -16.14 15.60
C ARG A 130 -0.88 -16.66 16.25
N HIS A 131 -0.95 -16.83 17.56
CA HIS A 131 0.02 -17.62 18.30
C HIS A 131 -0.12 -19.07 17.87
N SER A 132 0.93 -19.61 17.25
CA SER A 132 1.12 -21.06 17.15
C SER A 132 1.39 -21.57 18.57
N THR A 133 0.37 -22.12 19.22
CA THR A 133 0.57 -22.86 20.47
C THR A 133 1.27 -24.17 20.10
N THR A 134 2.59 -24.22 20.26
CA THR A 134 3.33 -25.48 20.28
C THR A 134 2.92 -26.22 21.54
N SER A 135 2.02 -27.19 21.41
CA SER A 135 1.76 -28.19 22.44
C SER A 135 2.93 -29.17 22.46
N ALA A 136 3.81 -29.05 23.45
CA ALA A 136 4.71 -30.13 23.84
C ALA A 136 3.92 -31.09 24.73
N SER A 137 3.71 -32.31 24.25
CA SER A 137 3.26 -33.43 25.08
C SER A 137 4.49 -34.21 25.52
N GLY A 138 4.65 -34.36 26.84
CA GLY A 138 5.61 -35.28 27.44
C GLY A 138 5.13 -36.72 27.45
#